data_AF-A0A2T3W4Q0-F1
#
_entry.id   AF-A0A2T3W4Q0-F1
#
_cell.length_a   1.000
_cell.length_b   1.000
_cell.length_c   1.000
_cell.angle_alpha   90.00
_cell.angle_beta   90.00
_cell.angle_gamma   90.00
#
_symmetry.space_group_name_H-M   'P 1'
#
loop_
_entity.id
_entity.type
_entity.pdbx_description
1 polymer ?
#
loop_
_entity_poly.entity_id
_entity_poly.type
_entity_poly.pdbx_seq_one_letter_code
_entity_poly.pdbx_strand_id
1 'polypeptide(L)'
;MAETRTTQTLGLSGAWQGEATDPQRTFRGEVATSNLEALPVGTAVEVTFHTSARRVSGPGEHGSYLLSAGEHTWTVARFTQHPSATGHSRDDRVPSGDWVAELVSS
;
A
#
# COMPACT_ATOMS: atom_id res chain seq x y z
N MET A 1 -17.39 12.44 20.63
CA MET A 1 -16.50 13.18 19.72
C MET A 1 -16.11 12.20 18.63
N ALA A 2 -16.60 12.35 17.39
CA ALA A 2 -16.17 11.48 16.30
C ALA A 2 -14.84 12.03 15.79
N GLU A 3 -13.75 11.31 16.03
CA GLU A 3 -12.46 11.59 15.41
C GLU A 3 -12.66 11.38 13.90
N THR A 4 -12.63 12.46 13.11
CA THR A 4 -12.60 12.36 11.66
C THR A 4 -11.27 11.72 11.28
N ARG A 5 -11.26 10.39 11.18
CA ARG A 5 -10.14 9.64 10.59
C ARG A 5 -10.00 10.13 9.16
N THR A 6 -8.97 10.92 8.92
CA THR A 6 -8.71 11.43 7.59
C THR A 6 -7.93 10.33 6.89
N THR A 7 -8.53 9.71 5.88
CA THR A 7 -7.85 8.74 5.04
C THR A 7 -7.13 9.51 3.95
N GLN A 8 -5.82 9.28 3.80
CA GLN A 8 -5.02 9.92 2.77
C GLN A 8 -4.65 8.91 1.71
N THR A 9 -4.95 9.22 0.45
CA THR A 9 -4.70 8.32 -0.67
C THR A 9 -3.41 8.69 -1.38
N LEU A 10 -2.58 7.70 -1.64
CA LEU A 10 -1.30 7.79 -2.35
C LEU A 10 -1.32 6.88 -3.57
N GLY A 11 -0.78 7.37 -4.68
CA GLY A 11 -0.41 6.54 -5.82
C GLY A 11 1.05 6.13 -5.73
N LEU A 12 1.33 4.85 -5.87
CA LEU A 12 2.68 4.28 -5.90
C LEU A 12 2.90 3.58 -7.24
N SER A 13 4.10 3.70 -7.79
CA SER A 13 4.54 2.90 -8.94
C SER A 13 5.57 1.87 -8.45
N GLY A 14 5.37 0.60 -8.79
CA GLY A 14 6.30 -0.45 -8.39
C GLY A 14 5.74 -1.85 -8.47
N ALA A 15 6.45 -2.77 -7.84
CA ALA A 15 6.10 -4.18 -7.81
C ALA A 15 6.36 -4.83 -6.47
N TRP A 16 5.62 -5.89 -6.22
CA TRP A 16 5.89 -6.77 -5.11
C TRP A 16 7.06 -7.71 -5.40
N GLN A 17 8.06 -7.66 -4.53
CA GLN A 17 9.23 -8.53 -4.51
C GLN A 17 8.98 -9.73 -3.60
N GLY A 18 9.16 -10.94 -4.13
CA GLY A 18 8.87 -12.21 -3.45
C GLY A 18 7.67 -12.95 -4.05
N GLU A 19 7.42 -14.17 -3.58
CA GLU A 19 6.28 -14.98 -4.03
C GLU A 19 4.95 -14.44 -3.49
N ALA A 20 3.85 -14.60 -4.22
CA ALA A 20 2.55 -14.06 -3.82
C ALA A 20 2.03 -14.64 -2.49
N THR A 21 2.47 -15.85 -2.14
CA THR A 21 2.14 -16.54 -0.87
C THR A 21 3.16 -16.28 0.23
N ASP A 22 4.23 -15.54 -0.05
CA ASP A 22 5.26 -15.23 0.94
C ASP A 22 4.75 -14.13 1.89
N PRO A 23 4.66 -14.39 3.21
CA PRO A 23 4.25 -13.38 4.17
C PRO A 23 5.29 -12.28 4.37
N GLN A 24 6.55 -12.51 3.96
CA GLN A 24 7.63 -11.53 4.00
C GLN A 24 7.74 -10.72 2.70
N ARG A 25 6.77 -10.88 1.79
CA ARG A 25 6.75 -10.16 0.51
C ARG A 25 6.75 -8.67 0.77
N THR A 26 7.55 -7.95 0.00
CA THR A 26 7.72 -6.51 0.16
C THR A 26 7.47 -5.83 -1.17
N PHE A 27 6.55 -4.87 -1.18
CA PHE A 27 6.38 -3.98 -2.31
C PHE A 27 7.52 -2.98 -2.31
N ARG A 28 8.22 -2.85 -3.43
CA ARG A 28 9.22 -1.83 -3.64
C ARG A 28 8.80 -0.96 -4.80
N GLY A 29 8.80 0.34 -4.56
CA GLY A 29 8.37 1.30 -5.55
C GLY A 29 8.70 2.73 -5.13
N GLU A 30 8.08 3.66 -5.81
CA GLU A 30 8.20 5.08 -5.56
C GLU A 30 6.82 5.73 -5.52
N VAL A 31 6.72 6.87 -4.85
CA VAL A 31 5.50 7.68 -4.83
C VAL A 31 5.28 8.25 -6.22
N ALA A 32 4.21 7.82 -6.89
CA ALA A 32 3.79 8.36 -8.19
C ALA A 32 2.91 9.61 -8.01
N THR A 33 1.99 9.57 -7.03
CA THR A 33 1.13 10.71 -6.68
C THR A 33 0.93 10.78 -5.17
N SER A 34 1.04 11.97 -4.61
CA SER A 34 0.87 12.17 -3.18
C SER A 34 0.36 13.57 -2.89
N ASN A 35 -0.48 13.66 -1.87
CA ASN A 35 -0.96 14.90 -1.29
C ASN A 35 -0.35 15.16 0.11
N LEU A 36 0.63 14.36 0.51
CA LEU A 36 1.35 14.43 1.78
C LEU A 36 2.69 15.14 1.60
N GLU A 37 2.93 16.22 2.34
CA GLU A 37 4.23 16.93 2.34
C GLU A 37 5.39 16.04 2.79
N ALA A 38 5.13 15.10 3.71
CA ALA A 38 6.11 14.13 4.19
C ALA A 38 6.42 12.99 3.19
N LEU A 39 5.64 12.86 2.11
CA LEU A 39 5.80 11.85 1.06
C LEU A 39 5.73 12.50 -0.32
N PRO A 40 6.75 13.25 -0.75
CA PRO A 40 6.75 13.85 -2.08
C PRO A 40 6.84 12.79 -3.18
N VAL A 41 6.37 13.15 -4.38
CA VAL A 41 6.50 12.31 -5.59
C VAL A 41 7.98 12.00 -5.87
N GLY A 42 8.26 10.75 -6.27
CA GLY A 42 9.61 10.22 -6.48
C GLY A 42 10.28 9.67 -5.23
N THR A 43 9.62 9.76 -4.05
CA THR A 43 10.16 9.15 -2.83
C THR A 43 10.13 7.64 -2.92
N ALA A 44 11.25 6.98 -2.65
CA ALA A 44 11.31 5.53 -2.56
C ALA A 44 10.53 5.03 -1.35
N VAL A 45 9.69 4.01 -1.56
CA VAL A 45 8.81 3.45 -0.53
C VAL A 45 8.89 1.93 -0.52
N GLU A 46 8.69 1.38 0.67
CA GLU A 46 8.53 -0.05 0.89
C GLU A 46 7.19 -0.32 1.58
N VAL A 47 6.36 -1.20 1.01
CA VAL A 47 5.13 -1.67 1.67
C VAL A 47 5.30 -3.10 2.11
N THR A 48 5.16 -3.34 3.41
CA THR A 48 5.26 -4.68 4.02
C THR A 48 3.94 -5.08 4.65
N PHE A 49 3.60 -6.36 4.55
CA PHE A 49 2.49 -6.90 5.33
C PHE A 49 2.86 -6.91 6.82
N HIS A 50 2.07 -6.27 7.67
CA HIS A 50 2.41 -6.16 9.10
C HIS A 50 1.66 -7.20 9.93
N THR A 51 0.33 -7.14 9.94
CA THR A 51 -0.47 -8.08 10.71
C THR A 51 -1.93 -8.05 10.27
N SER A 52 -2.56 -9.22 10.24
CA SER A 52 -4.01 -9.32 10.33
C SER A 52 -4.40 -9.10 11.78
N ALA A 53 -5.18 -8.04 12.08
CA ALA A 53 -5.75 -7.86 13.41
C ALA A 53 -6.33 -9.19 13.91
N ARG A 54 -5.97 -9.57 15.15
CA ARG A 54 -6.03 -10.93 15.75
C ARG A 54 -7.46 -11.47 15.99
N ARG A 55 -8.38 -11.34 15.04
CA ARG A 55 -9.65 -12.06 14.89
C ARG A 55 -10.33 -11.56 13.60
N VAL A 56 -9.87 -12.02 12.45
CA VAL A 56 -10.64 -11.88 11.20
C VAL A 56 -11.92 -12.70 11.33
N SER A 57 -13.04 -12.03 11.62
CA SER A 57 -14.34 -12.67 11.77
C SER A 57 -15.14 -12.67 10.45
N GLY A 58 -14.53 -12.24 9.35
CA GLY A 58 -15.18 -12.18 8.04
C GLY A 58 -14.21 -12.40 6.86
N PRO A 59 -14.66 -13.06 5.78
CA PRO A 59 -13.94 -13.15 4.52
C PRO A 59 -13.94 -11.78 3.83
N GLY A 60 -12.96 -10.94 4.13
CA GLY A 60 -12.87 -9.60 3.55
C GLY A 60 -11.99 -8.61 4.31
N GLU A 61 -11.60 -8.92 5.55
CA GLU A 61 -10.57 -8.16 6.26
C GLU A 61 -9.19 -8.60 5.78
N HIS A 62 -8.71 -7.94 4.73
CA HIS A 62 -7.32 -8.02 4.30
C HIS A 62 -6.44 -7.37 5.37
N GLY A 63 -5.34 -8.03 5.76
CA GLY A 63 -4.50 -7.55 6.86
C GLY A 63 -3.94 -6.14 6.63
N SER A 64 -3.46 -5.51 7.71
CA SER A 64 -2.90 -4.16 7.66
C SER A 64 -1.51 -4.18 7.05
N TYR A 65 -1.24 -3.19 6.18
CA TYR A 65 0.08 -2.98 5.61
C TYR A 65 0.77 -1.79 6.28
N LEU A 66 2.10 -1.79 6.27
CA LEU A 66 2.91 -0.65 6.67
C LEU A 66 3.63 -0.12 5.44
N LEU A 67 3.53 1.20 5.21
CA LEU A 67 4.32 1.91 4.23
C LEU A 67 5.48 2.59 4.96
N SER A 68 6.70 2.34 4.50
CA SER A 68 7.92 2.96 5.02
C SER A 68 8.57 3.81 3.94
N ALA A 69 8.99 5.02 4.29
CA ALA A 69 9.75 5.91 3.42
C ALA A 69 10.82 6.63 4.25
N GLY A 70 12.07 6.22 4.10
CA GLY A 70 13.17 6.68 4.96
C GLY A 70 12.89 6.36 6.43
N GLU A 71 12.85 7.39 7.28
CA GLU A 71 12.61 7.26 8.72
C GLU A 71 11.13 7.31 9.12
N HIS A 72 10.23 7.48 8.15
CA HIS A 72 8.80 7.58 8.40
C HIS A 72 8.08 6.29 8.06
N THR A 73 7.09 5.94 8.89
CA THR A 73 6.24 4.77 8.68
C THR A 73 4.78 5.14 8.89
N TRP A 74 3.92 4.68 7.99
CA TRP A 74 2.48 4.91 8.02
C TRP A 74 1.72 3.59 8.00
N THR A 75 0.58 3.56 8.70
CA THR A 75 -0.36 2.45 8.62
C THR A 75 -1.22 2.60 7.37
N VAL A 76 -1.22 1.57 6.53
CA VAL A 76 -2.01 1.49 5.32
C VAL A 76 -3.26 0.65 5.64
N ALA A 77 -4.43 1.29 5.61
CA ALA A 77 -5.71 0.60 5.74
C ALA A 77 -6.02 -0.27 4.53
N ARG A 78 -5.65 0.18 3.34
CA ARG A 78 -5.93 -0.53 2.09
C ARG A 78 -4.84 -0.30 1.06
N PHE A 79 -4.38 -1.40 0.48
CA PHE A 79 -3.38 -1.37 -0.58
C PHE A 79 -3.86 -2.22 -1.75
N THR A 80 -4.09 -1.56 -2.90
CA THR A 80 -4.65 -2.23 -4.08
C THR A 80 -4.03 -1.69 -5.35
N GLN A 81 -3.73 -2.57 -6.30
CA GLN A 81 -3.35 -2.15 -7.65
C GLN A 81 -4.52 -1.43 -8.30
N HIS A 82 -4.27 -0.24 -8.85
CA HIS A 82 -5.23 0.50 -9.64
C HIS A 82 -5.71 -0.37 -10.82
N PRO A 83 -7.01 -0.40 -11.14
CA PRO A 83 -7.49 -1.07 -12.33
C PRO A 83 -7.06 -0.23 -13.55
N SER A 84 -5.84 -0.40 -14.03
CA SER A 84 -5.46 0.10 -15.34
C SER A 84 -6.32 -0.63 -16.37
N ALA A 85 -6.97 0.14 -17.25
CA ALA A 85 -8.19 -0.18 -18.00
C ALA A 85 -8.10 -1.32 -19.04
N THR A 86 -7.10 -2.19 -18.95
CA THR A 86 -6.85 -3.27 -19.89
C THR A 86 -6.94 -4.58 -19.12
N GLY A 87 -7.97 -5.38 -19.41
CA GLY A 87 -8.30 -6.68 -18.78
C GLY A 87 -7.26 -7.79 -18.98
N HIS A 88 -5.99 -7.47 -18.76
CA HIS A 88 -4.88 -8.40 -18.72
C HIS A 88 -4.60 -8.81 -17.28
N SER A 89 -4.21 -10.07 -17.10
CA SER A 89 -3.83 -10.66 -15.81
C SER A 89 -3.01 -9.69 -14.98
N ARG A 90 -3.49 -9.47 -13.75
CA ARG A 90 -2.91 -8.63 -12.72
C ARG A 90 -1.59 -9.24 -12.27
N ASP A 91 -0.53 -9.05 -13.03
CA ASP A 91 0.80 -9.51 -12.65
C ASP A 91 1.44 -8.45 -11.74
N ASP A 92 1.30 -8.69 -10.45
CA ASP A 92 1.80 -7.82 -9.37
C ASP A 92 3.32 -7.81 -9.22
N ARG A 93 4.06 -8.51 -10.11
CA ARG A 93 5.52 -8.50 -10.21
C ARG A 93 6.02 -7.52 -11.27
N VAL A 94 5.14 -6.93 -12.08
CA VAL A 94 5.52 -5.95 -13.09
C VAL A 94 5.88 -4.61 -12.43
N PRO A 95 7.12 -4.10 -12.59
CA PRO A 95 7.60 -2.90 -11.90
C PRO A 95 6.87 -1.60 -12.30
N SER A 96 6.06 -1.64 -13.36
CA SER A 96 5.24 -0.52 -13.83
C SER A 96 3.78 -0.59 -13.36
N GLY A 97 3.47 -1.37 -12.33
CA GLY A 97 2.13 -1.42 -11.77
C GLY A 97 1.78 -0.11 -11.06
N ASP A 98 0.60 0.44 -11.36
CA ASP A 98 0.01 1.54 -10.60
C ASP A 98 -0.70 0.99 -9.36
N TRP A 99 -0.30 1.44 -8.18
CA TRP A 99 -0.85 1.01 -6.89
C TRP A 99 -1.44 2.19 -6.14
N VAL A 100 -2.47 1.92 -5.36
CA VAL A 100 -3.11 2.89 -4.49
C VAL A 100 -2.99 2.42 -3.05
N ALA A 101 -2.41 3.26 -2.21
CA ALA A 101 -2.32 3.07 -0.77
C ALA A 101 -3.20 4.10 -0.05
N GLU A 102 -4.09 3.60 0.81
CA GLU A 102 -4.92 4.43 1.69
C GLU A 102 -4.30 4.40 3.09
N LEU A 103 -3.71 5.52 3.49
CA LEU A 103 -3.11 5.71 4.80
C LEU A 103 -4.16 6.14 5.83
N VAL A 104 -4.02 5.62 7.03
CA VAL A 104 -4.77 6.09 8.20
C VAL A 104 -3.90 7.10 8.94
N SER A 105 -4.29 8.38 8.90
CA SER A 105 -3.77 9.37 9.85
C SER A 105 -4.67 9.42 11.07
N SER A 106 -4.09 9.12 12.23
CA SER A 106 -4.66 9.34 13.57
C SER A 106 -4.39 10.75 14.06
#